data_AF-A0A934AI84-F1
#
_entry.id   AF-A0A934AI84-F1
#
_cell.length_a   1.000
_cell.length_b   1.000
_cell.length_c   1.000
_cell.angle_alpha   90.00
_cell.angle_beta   90.00
_cell.angle_gamma   90.00
#
_symmetry.space_group_name_H-M   'P 1'
#
loop_
_entity.id
_entity.type
_entity.pdbx_description
1 polymer ?
#
loop_
_entity_poly.entity_id
_entity_poly.type
_entity_poly.pdbx_seq_one_letter_code
_entity_poly.pdbx_strand_id
1 'polypeptide(L)'
;MKYDIQFKPRASKDIEVLSRPIQTRILAKIEQMSNNLKGDVKQLTDFTPEYRLRVGDYRVLFEIEGRTIIIYRVRHRKEAYR
;
A
#
# COMPACT_ATOMS: atom_id res chain seq x y z
N MET A 1 -10.27 -4.57 -14.55
CA MET A 1 -9.33 -3.46 -14.81
C MET A 1 -8.10 -3.68 -13.97
N LYS A 2 -6.94 -3.66 -14.64
CA LYS A 2 -5.63 -3.78 -14.00
C LYS A 2 -5.03 -2.37 -13.90
N TYR A 3 -4.58 -2.00 -12.72
CA TYR A 3 -3.87 -0.76 -12.46
C TYR A 3 -2.36 -1.00 -12.56
N ASP A 4 -1.64 -0.01 -13.06
CA ASP A 4 -0.18 0.02 -12.94
C ASP A 4 0.20 0.35 -11.50
N ILE A 5 1.28 -0.26 -11.00
CA ILE A 5 1.79 0.01 -9.66
C ILE A 5 3.06 0.82 -9.76
N GLN A 6 3.11 1.95 -9.05
CA GLN A 6 4.32 2.73 -8.86
C GLN A 6 4.63 2.88 -7.38
N PHE A 7 5.91 2.78 -7.02
CA PHE A 7 6.37 2.98 -5.65
C PHE A 7 7.13 4.31 -5.56
N LYS A 8 6.73 5.17 -4.63
CA LYS A 8 7.58 6.31 -4.25
C LYS A 8 8.84 5.76 -3.54
N PRO A 9 9.99 6.46 -3.61
CA PRO A 9 11.23 5.99 -2.99
C PRO A 9 11.12 5.65 -1.50
N ARG A 10 10.25 6.35 -0.76
CA ARG A 10 9.98 6.05 0.65
C ARG A 10 9.25 4.72 0.85
N ALA A 11 8.31 4.36 -0.04
CA ALA A 11 7.61 3.08 0.03
C ALA A 11 8.57 1.91 -0.20
N SER A 12 9.47 2.02 -1.18
CA SER A 12 10.48 0.97 -1.44
C SER A 12 11.36 0.75 -0.21
N LYS A 13 11.89 1.84 0.37
CA LYS A 13 12.68 1.77 1.62
C LYS A 13 11.89 1.19 2.79
N ASP A 14 10.62 1.58 2.95
CA ASP A 14 9.74 1.05 4.00
C ASP A 14 9.56 -0.48 3.86
N ILE A 15 9.56 -1.03 2.63
CA ILE A 15 9.46 -2.48 2.37
C ILE A 15 10.81 -3.17 2.60
N GLU A 16 11.90 -2.60 2.08
CA GLU A 16 13.26 -3.17 2.13
C GLU A 16 13.72 -3.48 3.57
N VAL A 17 13.32 -2.66 4.55
CA VAL A 17 13.68 -2.86 5.97
C VAL A 17 12.88 -3.97 6.66
N LEU A 18 11.85 -4.52 6.02
CA LEU A 18 11.01 -5.57 6.61
C LEU A 18 11.64 -6.95 6.43
N SER A 19 11.24 -7.93 7.25
CA SER A 19 11.66 -9.32 7.03
C SER A 19 11.11 -9.85 5.69
N ARG A 20 11.85 -10.77 5.04
CA ARG A 20 11.45 -11.37 3.75
C ARG A 20 10.02 -11.90 3.72
N PRO A 21 9.51 -12.63 4.74
CA PRO A 21 8.12 -13.11 4.73
C PRO A 21 7.10 -11.97 4.69
N ILE A 22 7.39 -10.86 5.38
CA ILE A 22 6.53 -9.68 5.42
C ILE A 22 6.55 -8.97 4.06
N GLN A 23 7.73 -8.80 3.46
CA GLN A 23 7.88 -8.23 2.12
C GLN A 23 7.05 -8.99 1.09
N THR A 24 7.22 -10.32 1.02
CA THR A 24 6.48 -11.19 0.10
C THR A 24 4.97 -11.05 0.28
N ARG A 25 4.50 -11.04 1.54
CA ARG A 25 3.06 -10.88 1.83
C ARG A 25 2.50 -9.54 1.38
N ILE A 26 3.26 -8.46 1.56
CA ILE A 26 2.85 -7.11 1.17
C ILE A 26 2.81 -6.99 -0.35
N LEU A 27 3.86 -7.41 -1.05
CA LEU A 27 3.94 -7.35 -2.50
C LEU A 27 2.82 -8.17 -3.17
N ALA A 28 2.57 -9.40 -2.69
CA ALA A 28 1.48 -10.22 -3.19
C ALA A 28 0.09 -9.56 -3.00
N LYS A 29 -0.11 -8.85 -1.88
CA LYS A 29 -1.36 -8.11 -1.63
C LYS A 29 -1.49 -6.86 -2.49
N ILE A 30 -0.40 -6.15 -2.77
CA ILE A 30 -0.39 -5.02 -3.70
C ILE A 30 -0.70 -5.50 -5.12
N GLU A 31 -0.10 -6.61 -5.55
CA GLU A 31 -0.39 -7.21 -6.85
C GLU A 31 -1.86 -7.64 -6.94
N GLN A 32 -2.40 -8.29 -5.91
CA GLN A 32 -3.82 -8.64 -5.86
C GLN A 32 -4.72 -7.39 -5.96
N MET A 33 -4.36 -6.33 -5.24
CA MET A 33 -5.08 -5.04 -5.26
C MET A 33 -5.02 -4.37 -6.63
N SER A 34 -3.94 -4.54 -7.39
CA SER A 34 -3.83 -3.98 -8.75
C SER A 34 -4.95 -4.47 -9.69
N ASN A 35 -5.62 -5.58 -9.35
CA ASN A 35 -6.77 -6.08 -10.09
C ASN A 35 -8.09 -5.66 -9.42
N ASN A 36 -8.70 -4.57 -9.90
CA ASN A 36 -9.97 -4.01 -9.40
C ASN A 36 -9.98 -3.65 -7.90
N LEU A 37 -8.86 -3.16 -7.33
CA LEU A 37 -8.77 -2.75 -5.92
C LEU A 37 -9.18 -3.85 -4.92
N LYS A 38 -8.98 -5.12 -5.29
CA LYS A 38 -9.34 -6.25 -4.42
C LYS A 38 -8.56 -6.22 -3.10
N GLY A 39 -9.26 -6.50 -2.00
CA GLY A 39 -8.68 -6.63 -0.67
C GLY A 39 -9.37 -5.75 0.36
N ASP A 40 -8.72 -5.59 1.52
CA ASP A 40 -9.17 -4.68 2.58
C ASP A 40 -8.64 -3.27 2.28
N VAL A 41 -9.25 -2.65 1.27
CA VAL A 41 -8.99 -1.28 0.83
C VAL A 41 -10.05 -0.35 1.43
N LYS A 42 -9.61 0.78 1.98
CA LYS A 42 -10.49 1.82 2.50
C LYS A 42 -9.98 3.20 2.09
N GLN A 43 -10.91 4.07 1.65
CA GLN A 43 -10.62 5.50 1.49
C GLN A 43 -10.57 6.18 2.87
N LEU A 44 -9.58 7.03 3.07
CA LEU A 44 -9.32 7.81 4.28
C LEU A 44 -9.94 9.20 4.09
N THR A 45 -10.64 9.69 5.11
CA THR A 45 -11.18 11.05 5.12
C THR A 45 -10.11 12.04 5.52
N ASP A 46 -10.03 13.18 4.81
CA ASP A 46 -9.09 14.28 5.08
C ASP A 46 -7.62 13.87 5.18
N PHE A 47 -7.19 12.89 4.39
CA PHE A 47 -5.84 12.35 4.45
C PHE A 47 -5.23 12.19 3.05
N THR A 48 -3.96 12.56 2.91
CA THR A 48 -3.18 12.33 1.68
C THR A 48 -1.98 11.45 1.99
N PRO A 49 -1.81 10.30 1.30
CA PRO A 49 -2.64 9.79 0.21
C PRO A 49 -3.93 9.13 0.71
N GLU A 50 -5.01 9.26 -0.08
CA GLU A 50 -6.39 9.02 0.36
C GLU A 50 -6.82 7.56 0.48
N TYR A 51 -5.99 6.56 0.14
CA TYR A 51 -6.36 5.15 0.30
C TYR A 51 -5.40 4.37 1.18
N ARG A 52 -5.94 3.31 1.80
CA ARG A 52 -5.19 2.36 2.62
C ARG A 52 -5.58 0.93 2.28
N LEU A 53 -4.59 0.09 2.01
CA LEU A 53 -4.72 -1.36 2.00
C LEU A 53 -4.19 -1.95 3.31
N ARG A 54 -4.98 -2.81 3.97
CA ARG A 54 -4.57 -3.54 5.17
C ARG A 54 -3.90 -4.86 4.80
N VAL A 55 -2.70 -5.08 5.35
CA VAL A 55 -1.94 -6.34 5.22
C VAL A 55 -1.51 -6.81 6.61
N GLY A 56 -2.42 -7.47 7.33
CA GLY A 56 -2.22 -7.84 8.73
C GLY A 56 -1.94 -6.61 9.60
N ASP A 57 -0.74 -6.56 10.19
CA ASP A 57 -0.26 -5.43 10.99
C ASP A 57 0.36 -4.29 10.18
N TYR A 58 0.44 -4.39 8.86
CA TYR A 58 0.95 -3.32 7.99
C TYR A 58 -0.18 -2.61 7.26
N ARG A 59 0.04 -1.33 6.97
CA ARG A 59 -0.82 -0.46 6.18
C ARG A 59 -0.01 0.04 5.00
N VAL A 60 -0.56 -0.17 3.80
CA VAL A 60 -0.02 0.39 2.57
C VAL A 60 -0.85 1.63 2.26
N LEU A 61 -0.23 2.80 2.29
CA LEU A 61 -0.88 4.08 1.99
C LEU A 61 -0.61 4.44 0.54
N PHE A 62 -1.67 4.71 -0.22
CA PHE A 62 -1.60 4.91 -1.66
C PHE A 62 -2.69 5.84 -2.16
N GLU A 63 -2.53 6.34 -3.38
CA GLU A 63 -3.58 7.04 -4.12
C GLU A 63 -3.73 6.44 -5.52
N ILE A 64 -4.81 6.84 -6.20
CA ILE A 64 -5.11 6.38 -7.55
C ILE A 64 -5.11 7.58 -8.49
N GLU A 65 -4.14 7.64 -9.40
CA GLU A 65 -4.06 8.64 -10.46
C GLU A 65 -4.40 7.98 -11.80
N GLY A 66 -5.62 8.20 -12.29
CA GLY A 66 -6.10 7.59 -13.53
C GLY A 66 -6.13 6.06 -13.46
N ARG A 67 -5.14 5.41 -14.08
CA ARG A 67 -4.96 3.93 -14.08
C ARG A 67 -3.75 3.48 -13.28
N THR A 68 -3.13 4.36 -12.50
CA THR A 68 -1.94 4.07 -11.71
C THR A 68 -2.25 4.14 -10.23
N ILE A 69 -1.86 3.11 -9.50
CA ILE A 69 -1.83 3.08 -8.04
C ILE A 69 -0.43 3.52 -7.61
N ILE A 70 -0.35 4.61 -6.87
CA ILE A 70 0.91 5.17 -6.39
C ILE A 70 1.04 4.87 -4.91
N ILE A 71 1.97 3.97 -4.57
CA ILE A 71 2.26 3.58 -3.19
C ILE A 71 3.23 4.60 -2.57
N TYR A 72 2.79 5.28 -1.51
CA TYR A 72 3.59 6.29 -0.81
C TYR A 72 4.38 5.73 0.35
N ARG A 73 3.74 4.88 1.16
CA ARG A 73 4.28 4.39 2.43
C ARG A 73 3.79 2.99 2.75
N VAL A 74 4.62 2.24 3.47
CA VAL A 74 4.26 0.96 4.06
C VAL A 74 4.61 1.01 5.54
N ARG A 75 3.60 1.03 6.41
CA ARG A 75 3.80 1.34 7.85
C ARG A 75 3.18 0.27 8.72
N HIS A 76 3.87 -0.06 9.81
CA HIS A 76 3.28 -0.90 10.83
C HIS A 76 2.11 -0.16 11.51
N ARG A 77 1.12 -0.90 12.02
CA ARG A 77 -0.12 -0.33 12.59
C ARG A 77 0.08 0.72 13.66
N LYS A 78 1.15 0.54 14.44
CA LYS A 78 1.51 1.41 15.57
C LYS A 78 2.10 2.74 15.11
N GLU A 79 2.60 2.81 13.88
CA GLU A 79 3.26 3.98 13.31
C GLU A 79 2.43 4.67 12.21
N ALA A 80 1.34 4.04 11.77
CA ALA A 80 0.48 4.56 10.71
C ALA A 80 -0.56 5.59 11.20
N TYR A 81 -0.75 5.70 12.52
CA TYR A 81 -1.70 6.64 13.15
C TYR A 81 -0.99 7.66 14.05
N ARG A 82 0.32 7.83 13.87
CA ARG A 82 1.11 8.90 14.49
C ARG A 82 1.42 9.97 13.45
#